data_AF-A0A1G7VHK9-F1
#
_entry.id   AF-A0A1G7VHK9-F1
#
_cell.length_a   1.000
_cell.length_b   1.000
_cell.length_c   1.000
_cell.angle_alpha   90.00
_cell.angle_beta   90.00
_cell.angle_gamma   90.00
#
_symmetry.space_group_name_H-M   'P 1'
#
loop_
_entity.id
_entity.type
_entity.pdbx_description
1 polymer ?
#
loop_
_entity_poly.entity_id
_entity_poly.type
_entity_poly.pdbx_seq_one_letter_code
_entity_poly.pdbx_strand_id
1 'polypeptide(L)'
;MDSRLSNPCRGPIEALGVGIDIQPGDVVLRCNFATVEDGIVLDRRTGRIREHTDKLAESISGIEVAEGIYAYCKPATEHRPVLVLRRQGLSDQITDSDPKAPNDGKPYLPVQPLEDTLEARRLLLESTAS
;
A
#
# COMPACT_ATOMS: atom_id res chain seq x y z
N MET A 1 9.37 -18.95 -15.88
CA MET A 1 9.78 -18.29 -14.62
C MET A 1 8.58 -18.38 -13.69
N ASP A 2 8.73 -19.08 -12.56
CA ASP A 2 7.65 -19.27 -11.58
C ASP A 2 7.29 -17.92 -10.94
N SER A 3 6.06 -17.46 -11.18
CA SER A 3 5.54 -16.19 -10.68
C SER A 3 5.29 -16.19 -9.16
N ARG A 4 5.51 -17.32 -8.48
CA ARG A 4 5.38 -17.45 -7.01
C ARG A 4 6.59 -16.96 -6.22
N LEU A 5 7.67 -16.55 -6.91
CA LEU A 5 8.89 -16.01 -6.31
C LEU A 5 9.14 -14.53 -6.64
N SER A 6 8.09 -13.79 -7.03
CA SER A 6 8.25 -12.35 -7.30
C SER A 6 8.24 -11.55 -5.99
N ASN A 7 9.44 -11.48 -5.39
CA ASN A 7 9.94 -10.41 -4.52
C ASN A 7 9.62 -10.47 -3.00
N PRO A 8 10.09 -11.49 -2.24
CA PRO A 8 9.84 -11.59 -0.80
C PRO A 8 10.53 -10.53 0.09
N CYS A 9 11.44 -9.71 -0.44
CA CYS A 9 12.43 -9.02 0.40
C CYS A 9 12.67 -7.53 0.05
N ARG A 10 11.65 -6.74 -0.28
CA ARG A 10 11.85 -5.27 -0.40
C ARG A 10 11.06 -4.42 0.59
N GLY A 11 9.80 -4.76 0.89
CA GLY A 11 8.99 -3.96 1.82
C GLY A 11 9.65 -3.76 3.19
N PRO A 12 9.98 -4.84 3.93
CA PRO A 12 10.65 -4.73 5.23
C PRO A 12 12.06 -4.12 5.17
N ILE A 13 12.81 -4.35 4.09
CA ILE A 13 14.17 -3.79 3.93
C ILE A 13 14.11 -2.28 3.66
N GLU A 14 13.20 -1.84 2.79
CA GLU A 14 12.96 -0.41 2.51
C GLU A 14 12.43 0.30 3.75
N ALA A 15 11.54 -0.35 4.52
CA ALA A 15 11.02 0.14 5.79
C ALA A 15 12.12 0.39 6.83
N LEU A 16 13.04 -0.56 7.02
CA LEU A 16 14.23 -0.35 7.86
C LEU A 16 15.10 0.79 7.33
N GLY A 17 15.21 0.94 6.01
CA GLY A 17 15.99 2.01 5.37
C GLY A 17 15.44 3.42 5.56
N VAL A 18 14.12 3.57 5.78
CA VAL A 18 13.48 4.87 6.06
C VAL A 18 13.22 5.13 7.56
N GLY A 19 13.60 4.18 8.41
CA GLY A 19 13.45 4.26 9.86
C GLY A 19 11.98 4.31 10.31
N ILE A 20 11.09 3.55 9.66
CA ILE A 20 9.73 3.33 10.19
C ILE A 20 9.78 2.22 11.24
N ASP A 21 9.04 2.38 12.35
CA ASP A 21 8.95 1.37 13.40
C ASP A 21 8.04 0.22 12.94
N ILE A 22 8.60 -0.99 12.87
CA ILE A 22 7.88 -2.20 12.44
C ILE A 22 7.70 -3.10 13.67
N GLN A 23 6.47 -3.50 13.92
CA GLN A 23 6.07 -4.35 15.03
C GLN A 23 5.63 -5.73 14.54
N PRO A 24 5.74 -6.79 15.36
CA PRO A 24 5.20 -8.10 15.02
C PRO A 24 3.70 -8.03 14.69
N GLY A 25 3.32 -8.58 13.53
CA GLY A 25 1.94 -8.55 13.02
C GLY A 25 1.65 -7.37 12.07
N ASP A 26 2.58 -6.44 11.89
CA ASP A 26 2.47 -5.40 10.87
C ASP A 26 2.58 -6.00 9.47
N VAL A 27 1.77 -5.47 8.55
CA VAL A 27 1.90 -5.72 7.11
C VAL A 27 2.57 -4.50 6.48
N VAL A 28 3.72 -4.73 5.85
CA VAL A 28 4.53 -3.68 5.23
C VAL A 28 4.38 -3.73 3.72
N LEU A 29 3.83 -2.66 3.15
CA LEU A 29 3.57 -2.53 1.72
C LEU A 29 4.46 -1.45 1.11
N ARG A 30 4.94 -1.72 -0.10
CA ARG A 30 5.50 -0.68 -0.94
C ARG A 30 4.35 -0.04 -1.71
N CYS A 31 4.21 1.29 -1.59
CA CYS A 31 3.13 2.02 -2.23
C CYS A 31 3.68 3.03 -3.25
N ASN A 32 2.77 3.59 -4.04
CA ASN A 32 3.04 4.74 -4.90
C ASN A 32 2.06 5.86 -4.53
N PHE A 33 2.52 7.11 -4.48
CA PHE A 33 1.62 8.24 -4.60
C PHE A 33 1.15 8.32 -6.06
N ALA A 34 -0.17 8.36 -6.23
CA ALA A 34 -0.82 8.41 -7.53
C ALA A 34 -1.89 9.51 -7.55
N THR A 35 -2.15 10.05 -8.74
CA THR A 35 -3.28 10.94 -8.99
C THR A 35 -4.47 10.09 -9.42
N VAL A 36 -5.55 10.17 -8.65
CA VAL A 36 -6.79 9.40 -8.88
C VAL A 36 -7.97 10.36 -8.94
N GLU A 37 -8.85 10.16 -9.91
CA GLU A 37 -10.13 10.89 -10.07
C GLU A 37 -11.21 9.85 -10.37
N ASP A 38 -12.31 9.87 -9.61
CA ASP A 38 -13.43 8.90 -9.74
C ASP A 38 -13.00 7.42 -9.81
N GLY A 39 -11.97 7.08 -9.03
CA GLY A 39 -11.39 5.73 -8.99
C GLY A 39 -10.50 5.38 -10.19
N ILE A 40 -10.32 6.29 -11.15
CA ILE A 40 -9.43 6.15 -12.29
C ILE A 40 -8.05 6.67 -11.94
N VAL A 41 -7.03 5.84 -12.11
CA VAL A 41 -5.63 6.21 -11.90
C VAL A 41 -5.13 7.01 -13.11
N LEU A 42 -5.11 8.34 -12.99
CA LEU A 42 -4.67 9.24 -14.06
C LEU A 42 -3.15 9.24 -14.23
N ASP A 43 -2.42 9.20 -13.13
CA ASP A 43 -0.95 9.10 -13.11
C ASP A 43 -0.49 8.28 -11.91
N ARG A 44 0.03 7.07 -12.16
CA ARG A 44 0.51 6.18 -11.09
C ARG A 44 1.78 6.65 -10.36
N ARG A 45 2.40 7.76 -10.79
CA ARG A 45 3.63 8.31 -10.20
C ARG A 45 3.50 9.78 -9.79
N THR A 46 2.36 10.41 -10.04
CA THR A 46 2.13 11.84 -9.78
C THR A 46 3.29 12.69 -10.32
N GLY A 47 3.63 12.54 -11.59
CA GLY A 47 4.72 13.27 -12.23
C GLY A 47 6.12 12.96 -11.69
N ARG A 48 6.30 11.84 -10.97
CA ARG A 48 7.48 11.57 -10.13
C ARG A 48 7.74 12.70 -9.12
N ILE A 49 6.70 13.06 -8.38
CA ILE A 49 6.80 14.04 -7.29
C ILE A 49 7.99 13.72 -6.36
N ARG A 50 8.72 14.77 -6.00
CA ARG A 50 9.86 14.69 -5.06
C ARG A 50 9.74 15.68 -3.90
N GLU A 51 8.80 16.61 -3.99
CA GLU A 51 8.58 17.66 -3.01
C GLU A 51 7.31 17.34 -2.21
N HIS A 52 7.29 17.72 -0.93
CA HIS A 52 6.14 17.57 -0.05
C HIS A 52 5.64 16.13 0.17
N THR A 53 6.43 15.12 -0.19
CA THR A 53 6.10 13.70 0.05
C THR A 53 6.10 13.35 1.53
N ASP A 54 6.84 14.09 2.34
CA ASP A 54 6.81 14.09 3.80
C ASP A 54 5.43 14.48 4.34
N LYS A 55 4.88 15.61 3.87
CA LYS A 55 3.55 16.09 4.29
C LYS A 55 2.43 15.13 3.89
N LEU A 56 2.53 14.53 2.70
CA LEU A 56 1.58 13.51 2.25
C LEU A 56 1.66 12.23 3.10
N ALA A 57 2.86 11.81 3.46
CA ALA A 57 3.04 10.66 4.34
C ALA A 57 2.54 10.95 5.77
N GLU A 58 2.79 12.14 6.29
CA GLU A 58 2.27 12.59 7.59
C GLU A 58 0.75 12.63 7.61
N SER A 59 0.11 13.10 6.53
CA SER A 59 -1.36 13.18 6.48
C SER A 59 -2.05 11.82 6.46
N ILE A 60 -1.34 10.74 6.09
CA ILE A 60 -1.87 9.36 6.09
C ILE A 60 -1.52 8.64 7.40
N SER A 61 -0.44 9.05 8.06
CA SER A 61 0.08 8.38 9.24
C SER A 61 -0.81 8.57 10.46
N GLY A 62 -1.15 7.46 11.11
CA GLY A 62 -2.02 7.43 12.29
C GLY A 62 -3.51 7.39 11.97
N ILE A 63 -3.90 7.33 10.69
CA ILE A 63 -5.31 7.18 10.30
C ILE A 63 -5.75 5.73 10.52
N GLU A 64 -6.92 5.56 11.12
CA GLU A 64 -7.65 4.28 11.10
C GLU A 64 -8.35 4.14 9.75
N VAL A 65 -7.85 3.23 8.91
CA VAL A 65 -8.35 3.03 7.53
C VAL A 65 -9.49 2.03 7.45
N ALA A 66 -9.62 1.17 8.46
CA ALA A 66 -10.71 0.24 8.69
C ALA A 66 -10.68 -0.20 10.16
N GLU A 67 -11.70 -0.96 10.60
CA GLU A 67 -11.91 -1.37 11.99
C GLU A 67 -10.65 -1.95 12.67
N GLY A 68 -10.00 -1.10 13.47
CA GLY A 68 -8.76 -1.39 14.20
C GLY A 68 -7.50 -1.51 13.35
N ILE A 69 -7.54 -1.16 12.06
CA ILE A 69 -6.39 -1.13 11.14
C ILE A 69 -5.86 0.28 11.04
N TYR A 70 -4.65 0.51 11.57
CA TYR A 70 -3.98 1.80 11.51
C TYR A 70 -2.95 1.82 10.39
N ALA A 71 -2.93 2.91 9.62
CA ALA A 71 -1.95 3.16 8.58
C ALA A 71 -0.83 4.07 9.08
N TYR A 72 0.42 3.70 8.82
CA TYR A 72 1.60 4.52 9.06
C TYR A 72 2.40 4.62 7.78
N CYS A 73 2.72 5.82 7.36
CA CYS A 73 3.36 6.07 6.08
C CYS A 73 4.67 6.84 6.30
N LYS A 74 5.74 6.42 5.63
CA LYS A 74 6.97 7.22 5.55
C LYS A 74 7.38 7.45 4.11
N PRO A 75 7.84 8.67 3.77
CA PRO A 75 8.39 8.93 2.46
C PRO A 75 9.68 8.11 2.27
N ALA A 76 9.86 7.55 1.07
CA ALA A 76 11.13 6.98 0.66
C ALA A 76 11.61 7.70 -0.60
N THR A 77 12.17 6.96 -1.57
CA THR A 77 12.68 7.56 -2.81
C THR A 77 11.54 7.96 -3.75
N GLU A 78 11.42 9.26 -4.04
CA GLU A 78 10.42 9.84 -4.96
C GLU A 78 8.97 9.54 -4.52
N HIS A 79 8.11 9.13 -5.46
CA HIS A 79 6.70 8.79 -5.27
C HIS A 79 6.48 7.47 -4.51
N ARG A 80 7.51 6.82 -3.99
CA ARG A 80 7.40 5.48 -3.38
C ARG A 80 7.49 5.58 -1.87
N PRO A 81 6.40 5.86 -1.15
CA PRO A 81 6.42 5.73 0.29
C PRO A 81 6.39 4.25 0.70
N VAL A 82 6.78 4.02 1.95
CA VAL A 82 6.52 2.77 2.66
C VAL A 82 5.25 2.95 3.47
N LEU A 83 4.31 2.01 3.33
CA LEU A 83 3.08 1.95 4.12
C LEU A 83 3.14 0.76 5.08
N VAL A 84 2.81 0.98 6.33
CA VAL A 84 2.68 -0.04 7.36
C VAL A 84 1.24 -0.06 7.82
N LEU A 85 0.59 -1.21 7.71
CA LEU A 85 -0.73 -1.47 8.23
C LEU A 85 -0.60 -2.29 9.51
N ARG A 86 -1.11 -1.75 10.61
CA ARG A 86 -0.96 -2.32 11.95
C ARG A 86 -2.29 -2.79 12.51
N ARG A 87 -2.39 -4.09 12.73
CA ARG A 87 -3.44 -4.78 13.49
C ARG A 87 -3.02 -6.24 13.70
N GLN A 88 -3.51 -6.88 14.76
CA GLN A 88 -3.32 -8.32 14.91
C GLN A 88 -4.10 -9.10 13.84
N GLY A 89 -3.47 -10.17 13.33
CA GLY A 89 -4.08 -11.09 12.37
C GLY A 89 -4.35 -10.44 11.01
N LEU A 90 -3.38 -9.67 10.50
CA LEU A 90 -3.28 -9.26 9.11
C LEU A 90 -2.35 -10.21 8.36
N SER A 91 -2.52 -10.29 7.03
CA SER A 91 -1.64 -11.06 6.14
C SER A 91 -1.29 -10.24 4.90
N ASP A 92 -0.06 -10.33 4.44
CA ASP A 92 0.42 -9.73 3.19
C ASP A 92 0.03 -10.52 1.93
N GLN A 93 -0.69 -11.63 2.09
CA GLN A 93 -1.18 -12.49 1.01
C GLN A 93 -2.40 -11.87 0.30
N ILE A 94 -2.19 -10.68 -0.28
CA ILE A 94 -3.18 -9.90 -1.02
C ILE A 94 -2.65 -9.48 -2.40
N THR A 95 -3.55 -9.20 -3.35
CA THR A 95 -3.18 -8.69 -4.67
C THR A 95 -2.79 -7.22 -4.65
N ASP A 96 -2.04 -6.80 -5.66
CA ASP A 96 -1.72 -5.39 -5.91
C ASP A 96 -2.95 -4.62 -6.42
N SER A 97 -3.13 -3.38 -5.98
CA SER A 97 -4.18 -2.47 -6.46
C SER A 97 -3.73 -1.61 -7.64
N ASP A 98 -2.41 -1.47 -7.87
CA ASP A 98 -1.88 -0.71 -9.02
C ASP A 98 -2.24 -1.44 -10.32
N PRO A 99 -2.90 -0.79 -11.30
CA PRO A 99 -3.21 -1.40 -12.58
C PRO A 99 -1.96 -1.72 -13.43
N LYS A 100 -0.77 -1.30 -12.99
CA LYS A 100 0.57 -1.50 -13.59
C LYS A 100 0.73 -0.90 -14.98
N ALA A 101 1.96 -0.52 -15.33
CA ALA A 101 2.22 0.02 -16.66
C ALA A 101 1.92 -1.02 -17.77
N PRO A 102 1.36 -0.60 -18.92
CA PRO A 102 1.06 0.77 -19.36
C PRO A 102 -0.42 1.20 -19.13
N ASN A 103 -1.04 0.81 -18.02
CA ASN A 103 -2.49 1.01 -17.80
C ASN A 103 -2.84 2.32 -17.06
N ASP A 104 -2.15 3.43 -17.33
CA ASP A 104 -2.62 4.74 -16.83
C ASP A 104 -3.96 5.09 -17.51
N GLY A 105 -4.85 5.77 -16.82
CA GLY A 105 -6.24 6.01 -17.25
C GLY A 105 -7.19 4.82 -17.04
N LYS A 106 -6.79 3.79 -16.28
CA LYS A 106 -7.67 2.69 -15.86
C LYS A 106 -8.06 2.79 -14.38
N PRO A 107 -9.18 2.19 -13.96
CA PRO A 107 -9.52 2.07 -12.55
C PRO A 107 -8.43 1.34 -11.76
N TYR A 108 -8.28 1.70 -10.47
CA TYR A 108 -7.49 0.86 -9.56
C TYR A 108 -8.14 -0.53 -9.45
N LEU A 109 -7.31 -1.55 -9.21
CA LEU A 109 -7.80 -2.92 -9.10
C LEU A 109 -8.34 -3.16 -7.69
N PRO A 110 -9.50 -3.84 -7.54
CA PRO A 110 -9.93 -4.29 -6.23
C PRO A 110 -8.90 -5.26 -5.67
N VAL A 111 -8.47 -5.03 -4.43
CA VAL A 111 -7.58 -5.95 -3.71
C VAL A 111 -8.35 -7.25 -3.46
N GLN A 112 -7.68 -8.37 -3.69
CA GLN A 112 -8.22 -9.71 -3.47
C GLN A 112 -7.25 -10.51 -2.59
N PRO A 113 -7.75 -11.42 -1.75
CA PRO A 113 -6.90 -12.30 -0.98
C PRO A 113 -6.31 -13.37 -1.91
N LEU A 114 -5.01 -13.64 -1.78
CA LEU A 114 -4.34 -14.72 -2.51
C LEU A 114 -4.56 -16.08 -1.86
N GLU A 115 -4.96 -16.09 -0.59
CA GLU A 115 -5.24 -17.27 0.19
C GLU A 115 -6.59 -17.16 0.88
N ASP A 116 -7.25 -18.31 1.09
CA ASP A 116 -8.52 -18.35 1.79
C ASP A 116 -8.34 -18.36 3.31
N THR A 117 -7.80 -17.27 3.84
CA THR A 117 -7.59 -17.06 5.28
C THR A 117 -8.35 -15.82 5.77
N LEU A 118 -8.72 -15.81 7.05
CA LEU A 118 -9.39 -14.66 7.66
C LEU A 118 -8.47 -13.44 7.68
N GLU A 119 -7.18 -13.68 7.86
CA GLU A 119 -6.12 -12.67 7.91
C GLU A 119 -5.97 -11.94 6.57
N ALA A 120 -5.98 -12.66 5.44
CA ALA A 120 -5.91 -12.05 4.11
C ALA A 120 -7.19 -11.28 3.76
N ARG A 121 -8.36 -11.81 4.18
CA ARG A 121 -9.65 -11.15 3.95
C ARG A 121 -9.83 -9.86 4.76
N ARG A 122 -9.14 -9.70 5.90
CA ARG A 122 -9.25 -8.51 6.77
C ARG A 122 -8.65 -7.23 6.19
N LEU A 123 -7.70 -7.34 5.25
CA LEU A 123 -7.14 -6.18 4.56
C LEU A 123 -8.01 -5.69 3.40
N LEU A 124 -9.09 -6.40 3.08
CA LEU A 124 -10.06 -5.96 2.09
C LEU A 124 -10.86 -4.82 2.71
N LEU A 125 -10.44 -3.60 2.41
CA LEU A 125 -11.27 -2.43 2.63
C LEU A 125 -12.48 -2.60 1.71
N GLU A 126 -13.61 -3.04 2.26
CA GLU A 126 -14.88 -2.94 1.55
C GLU A 126 -15.06 -1.45 1.25
N SER A 127 -15.03 -1.07 -0.03
CA SER A 127 -15.46 0.26 -0.43
C SER A 127 -16.95 0.32 -0.11
N THR A 128 -17.28 0.73 1.10
CA THR A 128 -18.63 1.19 1.44
C THR A 128 -18.83 2.48 0.68
N ALA A 129 -19.21 2.33 -0.59
CA ALA A 129 -19.87 3.37 -1.33
C ALA A 129 -21.21 3.62 -0.62
N SER A 130 -21.22 4.66 0.22
CA SER A 130 -22.41 5.37 0.68
C SER A 130 -22.44 6.74 0.02
#